data_AF-A0A847ZS29-F1
#
_entry.id   AF-A0A847ZS29-F1
#
_cell.length_a   1.000
_cell.length_b   1.000
_cell.length_c   1.000
_cell.angle_alpha   90.00
_cell.angle_beta   90.00
_cell.angle_gamma   90.00
#
_symmetry.space_group_name_H-M   'P 1'
#
loop_
_entity.id
_entity.type
_entity.pdbx_description
1 polymer ?
#
loop_
_entity_poly.entity_id
_entity_poly.type
_entity_poly.pdbx_seq_one_letter_code
_entity_poly.pdbx_strand_id
1 'polypeptide(L)'
;MPNLANLPEWNLTDLYPAPDSPAFASDMLKARELAAAFAAKWAGTLAGLPPAELAKAISEYESLSDLIGRIGSYAQLHYVGDTTDAARAKFYGDVSNGLTELSTQLLFFELELNKIDDADLAKGMTEPALAHWKPWIDNLRMERP
;
A
#
# COMPACT_ATOMS: atom_id res chain seq x y z
N MET A 1 21.23 -28.16 -23.50
CA MET A 1 20.50 -27.12 -22.75
C MET A 1 21.42 -25.90 -22.66
N PRO A 2 20.98 -24.69 -23.01
CA PRO A 2 21.81 -23.51 -22.80
C PRO A 2 22.11 -23.36 -21.30
N ASN A 3 23.36 -23.04 -20.97
CA ASN A 3 23.81 -22.86 -19.61
C ASN A 3 23.24 -21.53 -19.08
N LEU A 4 22.16 -21.60 -18.28
CA LEU A 4 21.51 -20.44 -17.67
C LEU A 4 22.39 -19.75 -16.60
N ALA A 5 23.53 -20.35 -16.23
CA ALA A 5 24.36 -19.92 -15.10
C ALA A 5 24.99 -18.52 -15.20
N ASN A 6 24.81 -17.80 -16.31
CA ASN A 6 25.44 -16.49 -16.56
C ASN A 6 24.46 -15.42 -17.08
N LEU A 7 23.15 -15.58 -16.88
CA LEU A 7 22.21 -14.50 -17.21
C LEU A 7 22.27 -13.41 -16.14
N PRO A 8 22.25 -12.12 -16.52
CA PRO A 8 22.17 -11.04 -15.56
C PRO A 8 20.84 -11.11 -14.81
N GLU A 9 20.91 -11.21 -13.48
CA GLU A 9 19.75 -11.12 -12.60
C GLU A 9 19.54 -9.67 -12.13
N TRP A 10 18.29 -9.35 -11.80
CA TRP A 10 17.95 -8.05 -11.21
C TRP A 10 18.53 -7.99 -9.80
N ASN A 11 19.28 -6.93 -9.50
CA ASN A 11 19.71 -6.69 -8.13
C ASN A 11 18.54 -6.12 -7.31
N LEU A 12 18.00 -6.93 -6.39
CA LEU A 12 16.90 -6.53 -5.52
C LEU A 12 17.34 -6.06 -4.13
N THR A 13 18.64 -5.98 -3.85
CA THR A 13 19.17 -5.62 -2.53
C THR A 13 18.78 -4.21 -2.09
N ASP A 14 18.47 -3.32 -3.04
CA ASP A 14 17.96 -1.97 -2.77
C ASP A 14 16.56 -2.01 -2.13
N LEU A 15 15.78 -3.07 -2.39
CA LEU A 15 14.50 -3.32 -1.75
C LEU A 15 14.67 -4.16 -0.48
N TYR A 16 15.21 -5.38 -0.61
CA TYR A 16 15.52 -6.25 0.52
C TYR A 16 16.73 -7.14 0.21
N PRO A 17 17.60 -7.43 1.19
CA PRO A 17 18.78 -8.27 0.96
C PRO A 17 18.43 -9.69 0.48
N ALA A 18 17.34 -10.27 1.02
CA ALA A 18 16.90 -11.63 0.76
C ALA A 18 15.43 -11.81 1.20
N PRO A 19 14.70 -12.82 0.67
CA PRO A 19 13.30 -13.07 1.02
C PRO A 19 13.12 -13.51 2.48
N ASP A 20 14.14 -14.11 3.08
CA ASP A 20 14.20 -14.51 4.49
C ASP A 20 14.92 -13.48 5.38
N SER A 21 15.25 -12.31 4.84
CA SER A 21 15.97 -11.28 5.59
C SER A 21 15.13 -10.74 6.76
N PRO A 22 15.78 -10.39 7.89
CA PRO A 22 15.09 -9.74 9.01
C PRO A 22 14.39 -8.44 8.62
N ALA A 23 14.94 -7.72 7.63
CA ALA A 23 14.34 -6.50 7.09
C ALA A 23 12.97 -6.77 6.42
N PHE A 24 12.88 -7.80 5.58
CA PHE A 24 11.61 -8.18 4.94
C PHE A 24 10.58 -8.63 5.98
N ALA A 25 10.98 -9.50 6.91
CA ALA A 25 10.10 -9.97 7.97
C ALA A 25 9.58 -8.81 8.85
N SER A 26 10.45 -7.86 9.19
CA SER A 26 10.09 -6.66 9.96
C SER A 26 9.08 -5.79 9.23
N ASP A 27 9.26 -5.55 7.93
CA ASP A 27 8.34 -4.72 7.14
C ASP A 27 6.98 -5.40 6.95
N MET A 28 6.94 -6.72 6.77
CA MET A 28 5.70 -7.50 6.75
C MET A 28 4.93 -7.44 8.08
N LEU A 29 5.64 -7.45 9.22
CA LEU A 29 5.00 -7.28 10.53
C LEU A 29 4.50 -5.85 10.71
N LYS A 30 5.35 -4.87 10.41
CA LYS A 30 5.04 -3.44 10.50
C LYS A 30 3.81 -3.08 9.65
N ALA A 31 3.71 -3.60 8.42
CA ALA A 31 2.54 -3.36 7.57
C ALA A 31 1.24 -3.85 8.21
N ARG A 32 1.26 -5.03 8.85
CA ARG A 32 0.09 -5.56 9.59
C ARG A 32 -0.28 -4.71 10.79
N GLU A 33 0.70 -4.31 11.59
CA GLU A 33 0.46 -3.48 12.77
C GLU A 33 -0.07 -2.10 12.37
N LEU A 34 0.52 -1.48 11.35
CA LEU A 34 0.08 -0.19 10.84
C LEU A 34 -1.31 -0.26 10.21
N ALA A 35 -1.62 -1.29 9.43
CA ALA A 35 -2.96 -1.45 8.85
C ALA A 35 -4.03 -1.62 9.94
N ALA A 36 -3.75 -2.44 10.96
CA ALA A 36 -4.67 -2.63 12.09
C ALA A 36 -4.86 -1.32 12.88
N ALA A 37 -3.77 -0.60 13.17
CA ALA A 37 -3.83 0.69 13.87
C ALA A 37 -4.56 1.76 13.04
N PHE A 38 -4.32 1.80 11.74
CA PHE A 38 -4.96 2.72 10.81
C PHE A 38 -6.46 2.49 10.75
N ALA A 39 -6.89 1.24 10.56
CA ALA A 39 -8.31 0.87 10.56
C ALA A 39 -8.98 1.21 11.90
N ALA A 40 -8.34 0.87 13.03
CA ALA A 40 -8.87 1.18 14.35
C ALA A 40 -9.02 2.68 14.62
N LYS A 41 -8.17 3.51 14.01
CA LYS A 41 -8.16 4.96 14.20
C LYS A 41 -9.14 5.68 13.29
N TRP A 42 -9.25 5.26 12.02
CA TRP A 42 -9.91 6.07 10.99
C TRP A 42 -11.22 5.49 10.47
N ALA A 43 -11.47 4.19 10.61
CA ALA A 43 -12.68 3.57 10.06
C ALA A 43 -13.96 4.14 10.67
N GLY A 44 -14.89 4.55 9.82
CA GLY A 44 -16.15 5.18 10.17
C GLY A 44 -16.03 6.64 10.64
N THR A 45 -14.84 7.25 10.57
CA THR A 45 -14.60 8.58 11.16
C THR A 45 -14.39 9.68 10.13
N LEU A 46 -14.12 9.36 8.86
CA LEU A 46 -13.64 10.35 7.88
C LEU A 46 -14.66 11.47 7.63
N ALA A 47 -15.95 11.14 7.68
CA ALA A 47 -17.02 12.12 7.55
C ALA A 47 -17.00 13.09 8.75
N GLY A 48 -16.77 14.37 8.48
CA GLY A 48 -16.75 15.40 9.51
C GLY A 48 -15.39 15.61 10.19
N LEU A 49 -14.33 14.92 9.75
CA LEU A 49 -12.98 15.28 10.20
C LEU A 49 -12.64 16.72 9.79
N PRO A 50 -11.92 17.47 10.66
CA PRO A 50 -11.28 18.69 10.25
C PRO A 50 -10.36 18.44 9.03
N PRO A 51 -10.28 19.35 8.05
CA PRO A 51 -9.48 19.16 6.84
C PRO A 51 -8.01 18.78 7.10
N ALA A 52 -7.39 19.34 8.14
CA ALA A 52 -6.02 18.99 8.54
C ALA A 52 -5.88 17.55 9.07
N GLU A 53 -6.87 17.03 9.80
CA GLU A 53 -6.87 15.63 10.24
C GLU A 53 -7.19 14.68 9.09
N LEU A 54 -8.03 15.09 8.14
CA LEU A 54 -8.23 14.31 6.91
C LEU A 54 -6.94 14.23 6.08
N ALA A 55 -6.21 15.32 5.94
CA ALA A 55 -4.90 15.34 5.27
C ALA A 55 -3.89 14.41 5.96
N LYS A 56 -3.92 14.37 7.30
CA LYS A 56 -3.09 13.44 8.08
C LYS A 56 -3.48 11.98 7.86
N ALA A 57 -4.77 11.67 7.81
CA ALA A 57 -5.24 10.33 7.50
C ALA A 57 -4.77 9.89 6.09
N ILE A 58 -4.83 10.78 5.10
CA ILE A 58 -4.33 10.50 3.73
C ILE A 58 -2.82 10.26 3.73
N SER A 59 -2.03 11.07 4.45
CA SER A 59 -0.58 10.89 4.54
C SER A 59 -0.19 9.57 5.24
N GLU A 60 -0.92 9.18 6.30
CA GLU A 60 -0.74 7.87 6.96
C GLU A 60 -1.09 6.71 6.00
N TYR A 61 -2.15 6.87 5.20
CA TYR A 61 -2.56 5.91 4.18
C TYR A 61 -1.52 5.76 3.06
N GLU A 62 -0.97 6.88 2.56
CA GLU A 62 0.10 6.88 1.56
C GLU A 62 1.34 6.14 2.08
N SER A 63 1.80 6.47 3.29
CA SER A 63 2.97 5.84 3.90
C SER A 63 2.82 4.32 4.04
N LEU A 64 1.60 3.86 4.34
CA LEU A 64 1.27 2.43 4.41
C LEU A 64 1.21 1.80 3.01
N SER A 65 0.62 2.49 2.04
CA SER A 65 0.54 2.05 0.65
C SER A 65 1.94 1.91 0.03
N ASP A 66 2.86 2.83 0.32
CA ASP A 66 4.26 2.76 -0.10
C ASP A 66 4.98 1.54 0.47
N LEU A 67 4.78 1.25 1.77
CA LEU A 67 5.35 0.07 2.41
C LEU A 67 4.82 -1.22 1.78
N ILE A 68 3.51 -1.32 1.58
CA ILE A 68 2.85 -2.45 0.91
C ILE A 68 3.35 -2.60 -0.53
N GLY A 69 3.48 -1.48 -1.26
CA GLY A 69 3.98 -1.44 -2.62
C GLY A 69 5.42 -1.92 -2.72
N ARG A 70 6.30 -1.51 -1.80
CA ARG A 70 7.69 -2.00 -1.72
C ARG A 70 7.75 -3.52 -1.51
N ILE A 71 6.98 -4.04 -0.55
CA ILE A 71 6.91 -5.47 -0.26
C ILE A 71 6.43 -6.26 -1.48
N GLY A 72 5.32 -5.81 -2.09
CA GLY A 72 4.73 -6.46 -3.26
C GLY A 72 5.65 -6.43 -4.47
N SER A 73 6.30 -5.29 -4.72
CA SER A 73 7.28 -5.13 -5.80
C SER A 73 8.44 -6.11 -5.61
N TYR A 74 8.99 -6.22 -4.40
CA TYR A 74 10.06 -7.19 -4.15
C TYR A 74 9.60 -8.63 -4.41
N ALA A 75 8.45 -9.03 -3.88
CA ALA A 75 7.96 -10.39 -4.02
C ALA A 75 7.69 -10.77 -5.48
N GLN A 76 7.07 -9.86 -6.24
CA GLN A 76 6.84 -10.06 -7.67
C GLN A 76 8.14 -10.15 -8.45
N LEU A 77 9.06 -9.20 -8.26
CA LEU A 77 10.35 -9.18 -8.94
C LEU A 77 11.21 -10.42 -8.62
N HIS A 78 11.20 -10.84 -7.36
CA HIS A 78 11.87 -12.06 -6.94
C HIS A 78 11.29 -13.29 -7.65
N TYR A 79 9.97 -13.40 -7.75
CA TYR A 79 9.30 -14.50 -8.44
C TYR A 79 9.58 -14.54 -9.94
N VAL A 80 9.46 -13.40 -10.63
CA VAL A 80 9.65 -13.36 -12.10
C VAL A 80 11.12 -13.54 -12.51
N GLY A 81 12.06 -13.47 -11.57
CA GLY A 81 13.46 -13.82 -11.82
C GLY A 81 13.65 -15.32 -12.17
N ASP A 82 12.84 -16.20 -11.60
CA ASP A 82 12.74 -17.61 -12.01
C ASP A 82 11.37 -18.17 -11.60
N THR A 83 10.43 -18.20 -12.55
CA THR A 83 9.06 -18.68 -12.30
C THR A 83 8.96 -20.21 -12.23
N THR A 84 10.05 -20.93 -12.48
CA THR A 84 10.09 -22.41 -12.37
C THR A 84 10.55 -22.88 -10.99
N ASP A 85 11.11 -21.96 -10.19
CA ASP A 85 11.53 -22.21 -8.80
C ASP A 85 10.31 -22.27 -7.87
N ALA A 86 10.08 -23.44 -7.28
CA ALA A 86 8.97 -23.69 -6.37
C ALA A 86 9.05 -22.88 -5.06
N ALA A 87 10.25 -22.58 -4.56
CA ALA A 87 10.44 -21.77 -3.35
C ALA A 87 10.06 -20.31 -3.61
N ARG A 88 10.44 -19.76 -4.78
CA ARG A 88 10.04 -18.41 -5.20
C ARG A 88 8.53 -18.30 -5.39
N ALA A 89 7.92 -19.31 -6.04
CA ALA A 89 6.48 -19.37 -6.21
C ALA A 89 5.73 -19.40 -4.87
N LYS A 90 6.20 -20.21 -3.91
CA LYS A 90 5.63 -20.27 -2.57
C LYS A 90 5.75 -18.93 -1.84
N PHE A 91 6.95 -18.34 -1.83
CA PHE A 91 7.20 -17.04 -1.21
C PHE A 91 6.26 -15.96 -1.76
N TYR A 92 6.14 -15.86 -3.08
CA TYR A 92 5.23 -14.91 -3.71
C TYR A 92 3.78 -15.16 -3.31
N GLY A 93 3.31 -16.42 -3.33
CA GLY A 93 1.96 -16.76 -2.89
C GLY A 93 1.67 -16.37 -1.44
N ASP A 94 2.59 -16.66 -0.52
CA ASP A 94 2.45 -16.29 0.90
C ASP A 94 2.37 -14.76 1.07
N VAL A 95 3.23 -14.02 0.37
CA VAL A 95 3.25 -12.55 0.42
C VAL A 95 1.99 -11.96 -0.21
N SER A 96 1.57 -12.43 -1.39
CA SER A 96 0.35 -11.98 -2.07
C SER A 96 -0.90 -12.18 -1.22
N ASN A 97 -0.99 -13.31 -0.50
CA ASN A 97 -2.09 -13.53 0.45
C ASN A 97 -2.07 -12.49 1.58
N GLY A 98 -0.90 -12.27 2.20
CA GLY A 98 -0.75 -11.26 3.25
C GLY A 98 -1.08 -9.85 2.75
N LEU A 99 -0.67 -9.48 1.54
CA LEU A 99 -1.00 -8.17 0.96
C LEU A 99 -2.50 -8.05 0.64
N THR A 100 -3.15 -9.13 0.20
CA THR A 100 -4.59 -9.15 -0.05
C THR A 100 -5.39 -8.91 1.24
N GLU A 101 -4.95 -9.50 2.34
CA GLU A 101 -5.54 -9.26 3.67
C GLU A 101 -5.41 -7.79 4.08
N LEU A 102 -4.20 -7.21 3.94
CA LEU A 102 -3.95 -5.80 4.23
C LEU A 102 -4.81 -4.87 3.37
N SER A 103 -4.85 -5.08 2.05
CA SER A 103 -5.66 -4.26 1.14
C SER A 103 -7.15 -4.34 1.48
N THR A 104 -7.63 -5.51 1.87
CA THR A 104 -9.03 -5.69 2.32
C THR A 104 -9.32 -4.87 3.58
N GLN A 105 -8.38 -4.85 4.54
CA GLN A 105 -8.51 -4.05 5.77
C GLN A 105 -8.47 -2.54 5.51
N LEU A 106 -7.83 -2.10 4.43
CA LEU A 106 -7.68 -0.69 4.08
C LEU A 106 -8.75 -0.16 3.11
N LEU A 107 -9.50 -1.05 2.46
CA LEU A 107 -10.52 -0.73 1.45
C LEU A 107 -11.56 0.29 1.96
N PHE A 108 -11.89 0.28 3.26
CA PHE A 108 -12.84 1.23 3.83
C PHE A 108 -12.43 2.68 3.59
N PHE A 109 -11.12 2.98 3.55
CA PHE A 109 -10.62 4.35 3.55
C PHE A 109 -11.03 5.09 2.28
N GLU A 110 -10.75 4.49 1.12
CA GLU A 110 -11.15 5.00 -0.18
C GLU A 110 -12.68 5.07 -0.32
N LEU A 111 -13.39 4.05 0.17
CA LEU A 111 -14.85 3.99 0.13
C LEU A 111 -15.51 5.08 0.99
N GLU A 112 -14.96 5.37 2.17
CA GLU A 112 -15.44 6.43 3.05
C GLU A 112 -15.08 7.81 2.52
N LEU A 113 -13.88 7.98 1.99
CA LEU A 113 -13.46 9.22 1.37
C LEU A 113 -14.36 9.60 0.19
N ASN A 114 -14.74 8.60 -0.63
CA ASN A 114 -15.69 8.78 -1.74
C ASN A 114 -17.11 9.18 -1.31
N LYS A 115 -17.48 8.92 -0.05
CA LYS A 115 -18.80 9.27 0.51
C LYS A 115 -18.85 10.66 1.14
N ILE A 116 -17.71 11.35 1.30
CA ILE A 116 -17.71 12.72 1.82
C ILE A 116 -18.43 13.65 0.83
N ASP A 117 -19.29 14.53 1.34
CA ASP A 117 -20.05 15.46 0.52
C ASP A 117 -19.14 16.37 -0.33
N ASP A 118 -19.54 16.64 -1.57
CA ASP A 118 -18.78 17.50 -2.49
C ASP A 118 -18.54 18.90 -1.92
N ALA A 119 -19.52 19.49 -1.21
CA ALA A 119 -19.39 20.81 -0.62
C ALA A 119 -18.43 20.81 0.58
N ASP A 120 -18.42 19.75 1.38
CA ASP A 120 -17.52 19.63 2.53
C ASP A 120 -16.07 19.40 2.09
N LEU A 121 -15.86 18.56 1.07
CA LEU A 121 -14.54 18.43 0.46
C LEU A 121 -14.09 19.73 -0.20
N ALA A 122 -14.96 20.42 -0.95
CA ALA A 122 -14.62 21.71 -1.56
C ALA A 122 -14.22 22.77 -0.54
N LYS A 123 -14.92 22.85 0.61
CA LYS A 123 -14.50 23.71 1.74
C LYS A 123 -13.16 23.24 2.32
N GLY A 124 -12.99 21.93 2.48
CA GLY A 124 -11.75 21.34 2.96
C GLY A 124 -10.54 21.64 2.08
N MET A 125 -10.72 21.76 0.76
CA MET A 125 -9.65 22.14 -0.17
C MET A 125 -9.11 23.57 0.03
N THR A 126 -9.70 24.37 0.92
CA THR A 126 -9.11 25.65 1.34
C THR A 126 -7.95 25.47 2.33
N GLU A 127 -7.86 24.31 2.98
CA GLU A 127 -6.74 23.93 3.85
C GLU A 127 -5.57 23.42 2.98
N PRO A 128 -4.40 24.10 2.99
CA PRO A 128 -3.26 23.71 2.16
C PRO A 128 -2.81 22.26 2.35
N ALA A 129 -2.89 21.74 3.59
CA ALA A 129 -2.52 20.35 3.88
C ALA A 129 -3.39 19.33 3.12
N LEU A 130 -4.69 19.61 2.97
CA LEU A 130 -5.61 18.73 2.23
C LEU A 130 -5.54 19.00 0.73
N ALA A 131 -5.38 20.26 0.33
CA ALA A 131 -5.28 20.67 -1.07
C ALA A 131 -4.10 20.02 -1.82
N HIS A 132 -3.01 19.69 -1.11
CA HIS A 132 -1.90 18.91 -1.65
C HIS A 132 -2.36 17.60 -2.31
N TRP A 133 -3.34 16.93 -1.71
CA TRP A 133 -3.88 15.65 -2.17
C TRP A 133 -4.99 15.77 -3.21
N LYS A 134 -5.35 16.98 -3.63
CA LYS A 134 -6.48 17.22 -4.53
C LYS A 134 -6.43 16.37 -5.81
N PRO A 135 -5.30 16.24 -6.53
CA PRO A 135 -5.26 15.42 -7.75
C PRO A 135 -5.62 13.95 -7.51
N TRP A 136 -5.16 13.38 -6.39
CA TRP A 136 -5.47 11.99 -6.02
C TRP A 136 -6.95 11.85 -5.60
N ILE A 137 -7.46 12.79 -4.80
CA ILE A 137 -8.87 12.80 -4.39
C ILE A 137 -9.79 12.94 -5.60
N ASP A 138 -9.46 13.84 -6.55
CA ASP A 138 -10.25 14.00 -7.78
C ASP A 138 -10.30 12.69 -8.58
N ASN A 139 -9.16 12.02 -8.76
CA ASN A 139 -9.09 10.73 -9.45
C ASN A 139 -9.92 9.66 -8.75
N LEU A 140 -9.76 9.53 -7.43
CA LEU A 140 -10.53 8.58 -6.62
C LEU A 140 -12.05 8.80 -6.77
N ARG A 141 -12.49 10.05 -6.87
CA ARG A 141 -13.90 10.41 -7.00
C ARG A 141 -14.48 10.21 -8.39
N MET A 142 -13.65 10.08 -9.43
CA MET A 142 -14.08 9.69 -10.78
C MET A 142 -14.49 8.22 -10.83
N GLU A 143 -13.98 7.40 -9.92
CA GLU A 143 -14.27 5.97 -9.83
C GLU A 143 -15.50 5.66 -8.94
N ARG A 144 -16.23 6.69 -8.49
CA ARG A 144 -17.53 6.51 -7.83
C ARG A 144 -18.52 5.89 -8.83
N PRO A 145 -19.17 4.76 -8.51
CA PRO A 145 -20.22 4.19 -9.35
C PRO A 145 -21.43 5.11 -9.50
#